data_AF-A0A925EUE3-F1
#
_entry.id   AF-A0A925EUE3-F1
#
_cell.length_a   1.000
_cell.length_b   1.000
_cell.length_c   1.000
_cell.angle_alpha   90.00
_cell.angle_beta   90.00
_cell.angle_gamma   90.00
#
_symmetry.space_group_name_H-M   'P 1'
#
loop_
_entity.id
_entity.type
_entity.pdbx_description
1 polymer ?
#
loop_
_entity_poly.entity_id
_entity_poly.type
_entity_poly.pdbx_seq_one_letter_code
_entity_poly.pdbx_strand_id
1 'polypeptide(L)'
;MLASSVKQFKYYKQLADKTIAQTENEGLYHRFHEDDNSIAIIVQHMAGNMKSRWTNIFEEDGEKPWRNRDSEFEQVNSTRQEMTEMWN
;
A
#
# COMPACT_ATOMS: atom_id res chain seq x y z
N MET A 1 -21.97 13.20 1.49
CA MET A 1 -20.56 13.03 1.92
C MET A 1 -20.07 11.59 1.74
N LEU A 2 -20.78 10.54 2.19
CA LEU A 2 -20.32 9.15 2.02
C LEU A 2 -20.14 8.73 0.55
N ALA A 3 -21.15 8.93 -0.31
CA ALA A 3 -21.08 8.52 -1.71
C ALA A 3 -19.92 9.20 -2.49
N SER A 4 -19.68 10.48 -2.23
CA SER A 4 -18.55 11.22 -2.82
C SER A 4 -17.21 10.69 -2.33
N SER A 5 -17.07 10.38 -1.03
CA SER A 5 -15.83 9.81 -0.47
C SER A 5 -15.54 8.42 -1.03
N VAL A 6 -16.57 7.56 -1.16
CA VAL A 6 -16.42 6.23 -1.79
C VAL A 6 -15.99 6.36 -3.25
N LYS A 7 -16.57 7.30 -4.00
CA LYS A 7 -16.19 7.55 -5.40
C LYS A 7 -14.72 7.99 -5.49
N GLN A 8 -14.29 8.91 -4.62
CA GLN A 8 -12.92 9.40 -4.59
C GLN A 8 -11.92 8.29 -4.21
N PHE A 9 -12.26 7.46 -3.22
CA PHE A 9 -11.43 6.33 -2.81
C PHE A 9 -11.24 5.33 -3.96
N LYS A 10 -12.33 4.95 -4.65
CA LYS A 10 -12.26 4.06 -5.83
C LYS A 10 -11.46 4.67 -6.97
N TYR A 11 -11.57 5.99 -7.19
CA TYR A 11 -10.78 6.68 -8.20
C TYR A 11 -9.28 6.58 -7.91
N TYR A 12 -8.84 6.80 -6.66
CA TYR A 12 -7.43 6.65 -6.31
C TYR A 12 -6.93 5.21 -6.40
N LYS A 13 -7.74 4.21 -5.98
CA LYS A 13 -7.42 2.79 -6.21
C LYS A 13 -7.19 2.51 -7.69
N GLN A 14 -8.08 3.01 -8.56
CA GLN A 14 -7.95 2.85 -10.00
C GLN A 14 -6.68 3.51 -10.57
N LEU A 15 -6.27 4.67 -10.05
CA LEU A 15 -5.02 5.32 -10.49
C LEU A 15 -3.79 4.48 -10.10
N ALA A 16 -3.76 3.94 -8.89
CA ALA A 16 -2.70 3.06 -8.44
C ALA A 16 -2.68 1.75 -9.24
N ASP A 17 -3.83 1.14 -9.50
CA ASP A 17 -3.96 -0.07 -10.32
C ASP A 17 -3.38 0.13 -11.73
N LYS A 18 -3.74 1.25 -12.38
CA LYS A 18 -3.21 1.59 -13.71
C LYS A 18 -1.70 1.85 -13.67
N THR A 19 -1.22 2.49 -12.60
CA THR A 19 0.21 2.76 -12.41
C THR A 19 1.00 1.45 -12.27
N ILE A 20 0.57 0.55 -11.39
CA ILE A 20 1.21 -0.75 -11.21
C ILE A 20 1.19 -1.57 -12.51
N ALA A 21 0.08 -1.53 -13.25
CA ALA A 21 -0.08 -2.27 -14.50
C ALA A 21 0.84 -1.76 -15.63
N GLN A 22 1.08 -0.46 -15.73
CA GLN A 22 1.91 0.13 -16.80
C GLN A 22 3.41 0.21 -16.48
N THR A 23 3.78 0.15 -15.20
CA THR A 23 5.20 0.21 -14.78
C THR A 23 5.86 -1.15 -14.98
N GLU A 24 7.06 -1.19 -15.56
CA GLU A 24 7.88 -2.39 -15.71
C GLU A 24 8.35 -2.94 -14.35
N ASN A 25 8.76 -4.21 -14.30
CA ASN A 25 9.07 -4.86 -13.03
C ASN A 25 10.17 -4.13 -12.24
N GLU A 26 11.25 -3.74 -12.89
CA GLU A 26 12.36 -3.02 -12.25
C GLU A 26 11.89 -1.67 -11.68
N GLY A 27 11.02 -0.96 -12.40
CA GLY A 27 10.47 0.33 -11.97
C GLY A 27 9.60 0.25 -10.71
N LEU A 28 8.97 -0.90 -10.44
CA LEU A 28 8.18 -1.09 -9.22
C LEU A 28 9.04 -1.09 -7.95
N TYR A 29 10.28 -1.58 -8.07
CA TYR A 29 11.23 -1.76 -6.97
C TYR A 29 12.35 -0.72 -6.98
N HIS A 30 12.37 0.16 -7.98
CA HIS A 30 13.40 1.19 -8.13
C HIS A 30 13.25 2.29 -7.08
N ARG A 31 14.40 2.76 -6.60
CA ARG A 31 14.55 3.90 -5.68
C ARG A 31 15.57 4.85 -6.31
N PHE A 32 15.25 6.14 -6.39
CA PHE A 32 16.19 7.12 -6.94
C PHE A 32 17.33 7.43 -5.96
N HIS A 33 17.01 7.47 -4.65
CA HIS A 33 17.96 7.60 -3.55
C HIS A 33 17.68 6.58 -2.44
N GLU A 34 18.65 6.39 -1.56
CA GLU A 34 18.57 5.45 -0.42
C GLU A 34 17.50 5.84 0.62
N ASP A 35 17.00 7.07 0.60
CA ASP A 35 15.92 7.54 1.50
C ASP A 35 14.55 7.57 0.81
N ASP A 36 14.48 7.29 -0.50
CA ASP A 36 13.22 7.33 -1.26
C ASP A 36 12.43 6.02 -1.09
N ASN A 37 11.10 6.10 -1.20
CA ASN A 37 10.26 4.91 -1.26
C ASN A 37 10.03 4.49 -2.72
N SER A 38 10.19 3.20 -3.00
CA SER A 38 9.74 2.61 -4.26
C SER A 38 8.21 2.46 -4.28
N ILE A 39 7.63 2.16 -5.45
CA ILE A 39 6.20 1.85 -5.56
C ILE A 39 5.85 0.65 -4.67
N ALA A 40 6.70 -0.38 -4.64
CA ALA A 40 6.50 -1.55 -3.80
C ALA A 40 6.45 -1.20 -2.30
N ILE A 41 7.35 -0.33 -1.83
CA ILE A 41 7.36 0.14 -0.43
C ILE A 41 6.07 0.92 -0.11
N ILE A 42 5.63 1.80 -1.02
CA ILE A 42 4.37 2.54 -0.84
C ILE A 42 3.18 1.59 -0.76
N VAL A 43 3.11 0.57 -1.63
CA VAL A 43 2.05 -0.45 -1.60
C VAL A 43 2.05 -1.19 -0.27
N GLN A 44 3.22 -1.61 0.21
CA GLN A 44 3.37 -2.31 1.49
C GLN A 44 2.87 -1.46 2.66
N HIS A 45 3.28 -0.20 2.73
CA HIS A 45 2.81 0.73 3.75
C HIS A 45 1.29 0.96 3.69
N MET A 46 0.75 1.17 2.50
CA MET A 46 -0.68 1.39 2.31
C MET A 46 -1.49 0.15 2.70
N ALA A 47 -1.06 -1.05 2.33
CA ALA A 47 -1.72 -2.29 2.71
C ALA A 47 -1.72 -2.50 4.24
N GLY A 48 -0.56 -2.29 4.89
CA GLY A 48 -0.43 -2.36 6.34
C GLY A 48 -1.33 -1.35 7.05
N ASN A 49 -1.32 -0.09 6.60
CA ASN A 49 -2.16 0.99 7.12
C ASN A 49 -3.66 0.66 7.00
N MET A 50 -4.10 0.23 5.81
CA MET A 50 -5.49 -0.10 5.54
C MET A 50 -5.97 -1.28 6.40
N LYS A 51 -5.15 -2.33 6.54
CA LYS A 51 -5.49 -3.47 7.41
C LYS A 51 -5.59 -3.05 8.88
N SER A 52 -4.66 -2.23 9.34
CA SER A 52 -4.57 -1.76 10.73
C SER A 52 -5.73 -0.88 11.13
N ARG A 53 -6.04 0.15 10.33
CA ARG A 53 -7.05 1.16 10.66
C ARG A 53 -8.49 0.74 10.38
N TRP A 54 -8.72 -0.27 9.53
CA TRP A 54 -10.07 -0.76 9.21
C TRP A 54 -10.44 -2.08 9.89
N THR A 55 -9.51 -2.75 10.59
CA THR A 55 -9.85 -3.90 11.43
C THR A 55 -10.38 -3.43 12.77
N ASN A 56 -11.60 -3.85 13.13
CA ASN A 56 -12.29 -3.46 14.38
C ASN A 56 -12.42 -1.94 14.54
N ILE A 57 -12.73 -1.24 13.44
CA ILE A 57 -12.72 0.24 13.33
C ILE A 57 -13.58 0.98 14.38
N PHE A 58 -14.58 0.30 14.96
CA PHE A 58 -15.46 0.89 15.98
C PHE A 58 -15.09 0.49 17.41
N GLU A 59 -14.11 -0.40 17.58
CA GLU A 59 -13.75 -1.01 18.87
C GLU A 59 -12.28 -0.74 19.24
N GLU A 60 -11.41 -0.48 18.26
CA GLU A 60 -9.98 -0.29 18.47
C GLU A 60 -9.49 1.00 17.78
N ASP A 61 -8.42 1.60 18.30
CA ASP A 61 -7.78 2.81 17.76
C ASP A 61 -6.93 2.56 16.48
N GLY A 62 -6.78 1.28 16.13
CA GLY A 62 -6.05 0.83 14.96
C GLY A 62 -4.57 0.55 15.22
N GLU A 63 -4.03 0.78 16.42
CA GLU A 63 -2.70 0.29 16.78
C GLU A 63 -2.79 -1.22 17.10
N LYS A 64 -2.01 -2.02 16.37
CA LYS A 64 -2.13 -3.48 16.40
C LYS A 64 -0.82 -4.11 16.84
N PRO A 65 -0.81 -5.07 17.79
CA PRO A 65 0.43 -5.72 18.24
C PRO A 65 1.19 -6.42 17.13
N TRP A 66 0.51 -6.83 16.06
CA TRP A 66 1.11 -7.47 14.90
C TRP A 66 1.69 -6.48 13.88
N ARG A 67 1.45 -5.17 14.03
CA ARG A 67 1.89 -4.16 13.06
C ARG A 67 3.27 -3.64 13.44
N ASN A 68 4.23 -3.84 12.56
CA ASN A 68 5.52 -3.17 12.62
C ASN A 68 5.59 -2.10 11.52
N ARG A 69 5.21 -0.86 11.86
CA ARG A 69 5.16 0.26 10.92
C ARG A 69 6.51 0.53 10.27
N ASP A 70 7.61 0.44 11.00
CA ASP A 70 8.92 0.82 10.47
C ASP A 70 9.38 -0.20 9.41
N SER A 71 9.07 -1.48 9.60
CA SER A 71 9.34 -2.52 8.59
C SER A 71 8.52 -2.36 7.30
N GLU A 72 7.43 -1.57 7.31
CA GLU A 72 6.66 -1.27 6.09
C GLU A 72 7.44 -0.37 5.11
N PHE A 73 8.51 0.29 5.57
CA PHE A 73 9.38 1.15 4.76
C PHE A 73 10.67 0.46 4.31
N GLU A 74 10.88 -0.79 4.71
CA GLU A 74 12.01 -1.60 4.29
C GLU A 74 11.72 -2.29 2.96
N GLN A 75 12.75 -2.45 2.12
CA GLN A 75 12.58 -3.14 0.84
C GLN A 75 12.41 -4.65 1.05
N VAL A 76 11.22 -5.15 0.74
CA VAL A 76 10.93 -6.59 0.74
C VAL A 76 11.25 -7.19 -0.62
N ASN A 77 11.94 -8.34 -0.62
CA ASN A 77 12.11 -9.16 -1.80
C ASN A 77 10.80 -9.89 -2.13
N SER A 78 9.81 -9.15 -2.63
CA SER A 78 8.56 -9.70 -3.14
C SER A 78 8.58 -9.76 -4.67
N THR A 79 7.90 -10.75 -5.23
CA THR A 79 7.55 -10.78 -6.65
C THR A 79 6.46 -9.76 -6.96
N ARG A 80 6.33 -9.35 -8.23
CA ARG A 80 5.20 -8.51 -8.68
C ARG A 80 3.85 -9.11 -8.28
N GLN A 81 3.73 -10.43 -8.37
CA GLN A 81 2.50 -11.13 -8.02
C GLN A 81 2.17 -10.93 -6.55
N GLU A 82 3.12 -11.19 -5.64
CA GLU A 82 2.93 -11.01 -4.20
C GLU A 82 2.62 -9.55 -3.84
N MET A 83 3.29 -8.57 -4.47
CA MET A 83 2.97 -7.15 -4.27
C MET A 83 1.56 -6.80 -4.75
N THR A 84 1.14 -7.36 -5.89
CA THR A 84 -0.21 -7.15 -6.44
C THR A 84 -1.28 -7.82 -5.57
N GLU A 85 -0.99 -9.00 -5.02
CA GLU A 85 -1.87 -9.69 -4.07
C GLU A 85 -1.99 -8.90 -2.76
N MET A 86 -0.91 -8.29 -2.29
CA MET A 86 -0.92 -7.42 -1.11
C MET A 86 -1.76 -6.15 -1.32
N TRP A 87 -1.81 -5.64 -2.55
CA TRP A 87 -2.55 -4.43 -2.91
C TRP A 87 -4.07 -4.65 -3.09
N ASN A 88 -4.50 -5.88 -3.36
CA ASN A 88 -5.89 -6.23 -3.67
C ASN A 88 -6.69 -6.68 -2.45
#